data_AF-A0A645C9Y8-F1
#
_entry.id   AF-A0A645C9Y8-F1
#
_cell.length_a   1.000
_cell.length_b   1.000
_cell.length_c   1.000
_cell.angle_alpha   90.00
_cell.angle_beta   90.00
_cell.angle_gamma   90.00
#
_symmetry.space_group_name_H-M   'P 1'
#
loop_
_entity.id
_entity.type
_entity.pdbx_description
1 polymer ?
#
loop_
_entity_poly.entity_id
_entity_poly.type
_entity_poly.pdbx_seq_one_letter_code
_entity_poly.pdbx_strand_id
1 'polypeptide(L)'
;MYEDDVKAAFVQAMSGMIAGKDDLISEYKQIIRRLTDHAALNLEAKQQTDEADVVSELIRKCVAENAANSQDQEAYLERYKGLKVRYEVAAQRQNRSRINARSANSADRRCWSLFRCWNRPMGC
;
A
#
# COMPACT_ATOMS: atom_id res chain seq x y z
N MET A 1 -14.72 56.75 -19.45
CA MET A 1 -15.43 55.48 -19.68
C MET A 1 -14.50 54.29 -19.92
N TYR A 2 -13.16 54.45 -20.01
CA TYR A 2 -12.26 53.36 -20.39
C TYR A 2 -11.63 52.62 -19.20
N GLU A 3 -11.43 53.31 -18.07
CA GLU A 3 -10.78 52.75 -16.88
C GLU A 3 -11.64 51.70 -16.17
N ASP A 4 -12.94 51.97 -16.05
CA ASP A 4 -13.88 51.06 -15.39
C ASP A 4 -14.04 49.75 -16.17
N ASP A 5 -14.06 49.81 -17.50
CA ASP A 5 -14.14 48.64 -18.37
C ASP A 5 -12.89 47.75 -18.24
N VAL A 6 -11.70 48.37 -18.16
CA VAL A 6 -10.43 47.64 -17.97
C VAL A 6 -10.38 46.97 -16.59
N LYS A 7 -10.83 47.67 -15.54
CA LYS A 7 -10.92 47.09 -14.18
C LYS A 7 -11.91 45.94 -14.12
N ALA A 8 -13.07 46.08 -14.75
CA ALA A 8 -14.08 45.03 -14.80
C ALA A 8 -13.55 43.77 -15.50
N ALA A 9 -12.89 43.93 -16.66
CA ALA A 9 -12.29 42.82 -17.40
C ALA A 9 -11.20 42.10 -16.58
N PHE A 10 -10.35 42.84 -15.85
CA PHE A 10 -9.33 42.25 -14.99
C PHE A 10 -9.92 41.44 -13.84
N VAL A 11 -10.90 42.00 -13.12
CA VAL A 11 -11.57 41.32 -12.00
C VAL A 11 -12.27 40.06 -12.49
N GLN A 12 -12.91 40.10 -13.65
CA GLN A 12 -13.60 38.95 -14.24
C GLN A 12 -12.60 37.85 -14.62
N ALA A 13 -11.49 38.19 -15.26
CA ALA A 13 -10.44 37.23 -15.63
C ALA A 13 -9.80 36.58 -14.39
N MET A 14 -9.46 37.39 -13.38
CA MET A 14 -8.87 36.90 -12.12
C MET A 14 -9.85 36.01 -11.35
N SER A 15 -11.13 36.40 -11.30
CA SER A 15 -12.17 35.61 -10.61
C SER A 15 -12.39 34.26 -11.30
N GLY A 16 -12.39 34.22 -12.64
CA GLY A 16 -12.48 32.98 -13.40
C GLY A 16 -11.28 32.04 -13.17
N MET A 17 -10.07 32.61 -13.12
CA MET A 17 -8.85 31.85 -12.84
C MET A 17 -8.84 31.29 -11.40
N ILE A 18 -9.29 32.08 -10.42
CA ILE A 18 -9.36 31.64 -9.02
C ILE A 18 -10.42 30.54 -8.85
N ALA A 19 -11.59 30.69 -9.48
CA ALA A 19 -12.66 29.70 -9.42
C ALA A 19 -12.22 28.32 -9.95
N GLY A 20 -11.54 28.26 -11.09
CA GLY A 20 -11.06 26.99 -11.66
C GLY A 20 -9.89 26.35 -10.88
N LYS A 21 -9.15 27.13 -10.09
CA LYS A 21 -8.00 26.63 -9.33
C LYS A 21 -8.43 25.70 -8.19
N ASP A 22 -9.50 26.06 -7.47
CA ASP A 22 -9.92 25.30 -6.30
C ASP A 22 -10.51 23.92 -6.69
N ASP A 23 -11.24 23.87 -7.80
CA ASP A 23 -11.73 22.62 -8.39
C ASP A 23 -10.58 21.72 -8.82
N LEU A 24 -9.60 22.28 -9.54
CA LEU A 24 -8.40 21.56 -9.96
C LEU A 24 -7.62 21.00 -8.75
N ILE A 25 -7.45 21.80 -7.70
CA ILE A 25 -6.80 21.36 -6.45
C ILE A 25 -7.60 20.23 -5.79
N SER A 26 -8.93 20.32 -5.78
CA SER A 26 -9.81 19.29 -5.24
C SER A 26 -9.67 17.97 -6.00
N GLU A 27 -9.64 18.01 -7.33
CA GLU A 27 -9.43 16.83 -8.18
C GLU A 27 -8.07 16.17 -7.92
N TYR A 28 -6.98 16.95 -7.90
CA TYR A 28 -5.66 16.42 -7.58
C TYR A 28 -5.60 15.80 -6.17
N LYS A 29 -6.25 16.41 -5.17
CA LYS A 29 -6.34 15.81 -3.82
C LYS A 29 -7.07 14.48 -3.84
N GLN A 30 -8.11 14.32 -4.66
CA GLN A 30 -8.81 13.04 -4.82
C GLN A 30 -7.93 11.98 -5.48
N ILE A 31 -7.19 12.35 -6.54
CA ILE A 31 -6.23 11.46 -7.20
C ILE A 31 -5.15 11.01 -6.21
N ILE A 32 -4.56 11.96 -5.47
CA ILE A 32 -3.56 11.66 -4.43
C ILE A 32 -4.15 10.68 -3.41
N ARG A 33 -5.32 10.95 -2.84
CA ARG A 33 -5.97 10.06 -1.88
C ARG A 33 -6.17 8.65 -2.42
N ARG A 34 -6.66 8.51 -3.65
CA ARG A 34 -6.87 7.21 -4.29
C ARG A 34 -5.55 6.46 -4.53
N LEU A 35 -4.49 7.18 -4.88
CA LEU A 35 -3.16 6.59 -5.08
C LEU A 35 -2.48 6.20 -3.77
N THR A 36 -2.68 6.97 -2.70
CA THR A 36 -2.02 6.76 -1.40
C THR A 36 -2.83 5.93 -0.41
N ASP A 37 -4.08 5.57 -0.72
CA ASP A 37 -4.87 4.70 0.15
C ASP A 37 -4.38 3.25 0.03
N HIS A 38 -3.52 2.89 0.99
CA HIS A 38 -2.96 1.55 1.13
C HIS A 38 -3.52 0.81 2.35
N ALA A 39 -4.60 1.29 2.96
CA ALA A 39 -5.14 0.72 4.20
C ALA A 39 -5.51 -0.76 4.03
N ALA A 40 -6.16 -1.11 2.91
CA ALA A 40 -6.53 -2.49 2.58
C ALA A 40 -5.29 -3.39 2.39
N LEU A 41 -4.28 -2.91 1.65
CA LEU A 41 -3.02 -3.63 1.42
C LEU A 41 -2.25 -3.86 2.73
N ASN A 42 -2.24 -2.86 3.62
CA ASN A 42 -1.61 -2.97 4.94
C ASN A 42 -2.34 -3.98 5.84
N LEU A 43 -3.68 -4.00 5.79
CA LEU A 43 -4.48 -4.97 6.52
C LEU A 43 -4.21 -6.40 6.02
N GLU A 44 -4.21 -6.60 4.70
CA GLU A 44 -3.90 -7.90 4.10
C GLU A 44 -2.48 -8.37 4.46
N ALA A 45 -1.49 -7.48 4.39
CA ALA A 45 -0.11 -7.79 4.79
C ALA A 45 -0.01 -8.20 6.27
N LYS A 46 -0.79 -7.54 7.15
CA LYS A 46 -0.86 -7.89 8.56
C LYS A 46 -1.47 -9.28 8.74
N GLN A 47 -2.62 -9.56 8.12
CA GLN A 47 -3.28 -10.87 8.19
C GLN A 47 -2.39 -12.01 7.70
N GLN A 48 -1.65 -11.79 6.61
CA GLN A 48 -0.69 -12.77 6.08
C GLN A 48 0.45 -13.04 7.07
N THR A 49 0.92 -12.02 7.79
CA THR A 49 1.97 -12.16 8.80
C THR A 49 1.44 -12.89 10.04
N ASP A 50 0.26 -12.49 10.53
CA ASP A 50 -0.40 -13.13 11.67
C ASP A 50 -0.65 -14.63 11.40
N GLU A 51 -1.07 -15.01 10.18
CA GLU A 51 -1.24 -16.43 9.80
C GLU A 51 0.08 -17.20 9.87
N ALA A 52 1.16 -16.65 9.33
CA ALA A 52 2.47 -17.30 9.35
C ALA A 52 2.99 -17.47 10.78
N ASP A 53 2.81 -16.47 11.64
CA ASP A 53 3.21 -16.50 13.05
C ASP A 53 2.42 -17.57 13.81
N VAL A 54 1.10 -17.62 13.65
CA VAL A 54 0.25 -18.65 14.27
C VAL A 54 0.68 -20.05 13.85
N VAL A 55 0.94 -20.29 12.56
CA VAL A 55 1.39 -21.62 12.10
C VAL A 55 2.79 -21.95 12.65
N SER A 56 3.69 -20.97 12.73
CA SER A 56 5.02 -21.17 13.32
C SER A 56 4.94 -21.59 14.80
N GLU A 57 4.02 -20.99 15.56
CA GLU A 57 3.76 -21.35 16.96
C GLU A 57 3.16 -22.74 17.09
N LEU A 58 2.24 -23.13 16.18
CA LEU A 58 1.70 -24.49 16.15
C LEU A 58 2.79 -25.53 15.85
N ILE A 59 3.72 -25.22 14.94
CA ILE A 59 4.88 -26.09 14.67
C ILE A 59 5.76 -26.21 15.91
N ARG A 60 6.10 -25.08 16.57
CA ARG A 60 6.90 -25.07 17.81
C ARG A 60 6.26 -25.92 18.90
N LYS A 61 4.95 -25.77 19.13
CA LYS A 61 4.20 -26.60 20.10
C LYS A 61 4.23 -28.08 19.72
N CYS A 62 3.97 -28.42 18.46
CA CYS A 62 4.00 -29.79 17.98
C CYS A 62 5.36 -30.46 18.23
N VAL A 63 6.46 -29.75 17.95
CA VAL A 63 7.83 -30.24 18.19
C VAL A 63 8.12 -30.37 19.68
N ALA A 64 7.73 -29.39 20.49
CA ALA A 64 7.94 -29.42 21.94
C ALA A 64 7.16 -30.56 22.62
N GLU A 65 5.92 -30.81 22.18
CA GLU A 65 5.08 -31.90 22.68
C GLU A 65 5.70 -33.27 22.37
N ASN A 66 6.21 -33.49 21.15
CA ASN A 66 6.90 -34.73 20.77
C ASN A 66 8.25 -34.91 21.49
N ALA A 67 8.95 -33.80 21.80
CA ALA A 67 10.19 -33.84 22.56
C ALA A 67 9.97 -34.16 24.04
N ALA A 68 8.87 -33.67 24.63
CA ALA A 68 8.53 -33.90 26.04
C ALA A 68 7.89 -35.28 26.28
N ASN A 69 7.04 -35.73 25.35
CA ASN A 69 6.33 -37.00 25.42
C ASN A 69 6.48 -37.73 24.09
N SER A 70 6.92 -38.99 24.11
CA SER A 70 6.98 -39.80 22.89
C SER A 70 5.56 -39.98 22.35
N GLN A 71 5.31 -39.38 21.17
CA GLN A 71 4.05 -39.49 20.46
C GLN A 71 4.11 -40.65 19.46
N ASP A 72 2.94 -41.09 19.00
CA ASP A 72 2.86 -41.90 17.78
C ASP A 72 3.53 -41.16 16.63
N GLN A 73 4.57 -41.79 16.07
CA GLN A 73 5.44 -41.17 15.09
C GLN A 73 4.72 -40.93 13.75
N GLU A 74 3.78 -41.79 13.37
CA GLU A 74 3.03 -41.61 12.11
C GLU A 74 2.07 -40.43 12.23
N ALA A 75 1.31 -40.36 13.32
CA ALA A 75 0.42 -39.24 13.62
C ALA A 75 1.17 -37.90 13.77
N TYR A 76 2.34 -37.90 14.44
CA TYR A 76 3.19 -36.71 14.57
C TYR A 76 3.67 -36.21 13.20
N LEU A 77 4.18 -37.11 12.36
CA LEU A 77 4.70 -36.75 11.05
C LEU A 77 3.61 -36.17 10.13
N GLU A 78 2.42 -36.75 10.13
CA GLU A 78 1.29 -36.22 9.36
C GLU A 78 0.87 -34.81 9.83
N ARG A 79 0.76 -34.62 11.15
CA ARG A 79 0.45 -33.29 11.73
C ARG A 79 1.53 -32.26 11.39
N TYR A 80 2.80 -32.62 11.54
CA TYR A 80 3.93 -31.75 11.24
C TYR A 80 3.99 -31.37 9.75
N LYS A 81 3.83 -32.34 8.83
CA LYS A 81 3.80 -32.08 7.38
C LYS A 81 2.66 -31.13 7.01
N GLY A 82 1.47 -31.34 7.55
CA GLY A 82 0.32 -30.45 7.30
C GLY A 82 0.58 -29.01 7.75
N LEU A 83 1.17 -28.83 8.94
CA LEU A 83 1.57 -27.51 9.43
C LEU A 83 2.69 -26.89 8.58
N LYS A 84 3.68 -27.68 8.17
CA LYS A 84 4.78 -27.24 7.31
C LYS A 84 4.27 -26.74 5.95
N VAL A 85 3.37 -27.48 5.30
CA VAL A 85 2.76 -27.07 4.02
C VAL A 85 2.00 -25.75 4.19
N ARG A 86 1.20 -25.61 5.27
CA ARG A 86 0.49 -24.35 5.55
C ARG A 86 1.45 -23.18 5.73
N TYR A 87 2.54 -23.38 6.45
CA TYR A 87 3.57 -22.35 6.64
C TYR A 87 4.22 -21.96 5.31
N GLU A 88 4.60 -22.94 4.48
CA GLU A 88 5.20 -22.69 3.17
C GLU A 88 4.26 -21.90 2.25
N VAL A 89 2.97 -22.23 2.24
CA VAL A 89 1.95 -21.48 1.48
C VAL A 89 1.82 -20.03 2.00
N ALA A 90 1.76 -19.83 3.32
CA ALA A 90 1.69 -18.49 3.91
C ALA A 90 2.93 -17.66 3.57
N ALA A 91 4.13 -18.25 3.68
CA ALA A 91 5.40 -17.60 3.33
C ALA A 91 5.48 -17.22 1.84
N GLN A 92 4.99 -18.10 0.95
CA GLN A 92 4.92 -17.79 -0.48
C GLN A 92 3.97 -16.62 -0.78
N ARG A 93 2.80 -16.60 -0.16
CA ARG A 93 1.84 -15.48 -0.28
C ARG A 93 2.46 -14.17 0.19
N GLN A 94 3.10 -14.16 1.36
CA GLN A 94 3.77 -12.98 1.90
C GLN A 94 4.89 -12.49 0.97
N ASN A 95 5.70 -13.40 0.41
CA ASN A 95 6.76 -13.03 -0.53
C ASN A 95 6.18 -12.44 -1.83
N ARG A 96 5.09 -13.01 -2.35
CA ARG A 96 4.37 -12.48 -3.53
C ARG A 96 3.85 -11.07 -3.27
N SER A 97 3.19 -10.84 -2.13
CA SER A 97 2.72 -9.51 -1.71
C SER A 97 3.86 -8.49 -1.63
N ARG A 98 5.02 -8.88 -1.07
CA ARG A 98 6.21 -8.02 -0.98
C ARG A 98 6.79 -7.66 -2.35
N ILE A 99 6.82 -8.60 -3.29
CA ILE A 99 7.27 -8.35 -4.67
C ILE A 99 6.32 -7.39 -5.37
N ASN A 100 5.00 -7.62 -5.24
CA ASN A 100 3.97 -6.75 -5.80
C ASN A 100 4.07 -5.33 -5.25
N ALA A 101 4.19 -5.18 -3.93
CA ALA A 101 4.36 -3.88 -3.27
C ALA A 101 5.64 -3.17 -3.73
N ARG A 102 6.76 -3.88 -3.89
CA ARG A 102 8.00 -3.32 -4.45
C ARG A 102 7.82 -2.82 -5.90
N SER A 103 7.11 -3.60 -6.72
CA SER A 103 6.81 -3.21 -8.11
C SER A 103 5.94 -1.96 -8.15
N ALA A 104 4.84 -1.92 -7.38
CA ALA A 104 3.95 -0.78 -7.26
C ALA A 104 4.67 0.48 -6.76
N ASN A 105 5.50 0.34 -5.72
CA ASN A 105 6.25 1.45 -5.14
C ASN A 105 7.35 1.98 -6.10
N SER A 106 7.90 1.14 -6.99
CA SER A 106 8.81 1.58 -8.06
C SER A 106 8.11 2.37 -9.17
N ALA A 107 6.85 2.05 -9.46
CA ALA A 107 6.02 2.79 -10.41
C ALA A 107 5.58 4.12 -9.80
N ASP A 108 5.14 4.10 -8.54
CA ASP A 108 4.75 5.29 -7.79
C ASP A 108 5.91 6.28 -7.65
N ARG A 109 7.13 5.84 -7.29
CA ARG A 109 8.31 6.72 -7.25
C ARG A 109 8.63 7.40 -8.58
N ARG A 110 8.44 6.71 -9.71
CA ARG A 110 8.60 7.30 -11.05
C ARG A 110 7.52 8.33 -11.34
N CYS A 111 6.27 8.02 -11.00
CA CYS A 111 5.15 8.95 -11.16
C CYS A 111 5.33 10.21 -10.29
N TRP A 112 5.74 10.03 -9.03
CA TRP A 112 6.05 11.12 -8.11
C TRP A 112 7.30 11.92 -8.49
N SER A 113 8.32 11.31 -9.10
CA SER A 113 9.47 12.07 -9.60
C SER A 113 9.07 12.95 -10.79
N LEU A 114 8.24 12.42 -11.71
CA LEU A 114 7.67 13.19 -12.82
C LEU A 114 6.77 14.32 -12.33
N PHE A 115 5.89 14.04 -11.35
CA PHE A 115 5.05 15.05 -10.73
C PHE A 115 5.88 16.14 -10.02
N ARG A 116 6.95 15.76 -9.29
CA ARG A 116 7.88 16.74 -8.70
C ARG A 116 8.63 17.55 -9.76
N CYS A 117 9.01 16.95 -10.88
CA CYS A 117 9.62 17.67 -11.99
C CYS A 117 8.65 18.70 -12.60
N TRP A 118 7.37 18.34 -12.75
CA TRP A 118 6.35 19.23 -13.28
C TRP A 118 5.97 20.36 -12.32
N ASN A 119 5.87 20.07 -11.01
CA ASN A 119 5.59 21.05 -9.97
C ASN A 119 6.83 21.79 -9.45
N ARG A 120 8.00 21.58 -10.08
CA ARG A 120 9.17 22.37 -9.75
C ARG A 120 8.89 23.80 -10.22
N PRO A 121 8.85 24.81 -9.33
CA PRO A 121 8.73 26.18 -9.78
C PRO A 121 9.90 26.44 -10.73
N MET A 122 9.59 26.92 -11.93
CA MET A 122 10.58 27.51 -12.83
C MET A 122 11.23 28.65 -12.03
N GLY A 123 12.39 28.38 -11.44
CA GLY A 123 13.17 29.41 -10.77
C GLY A 123 13.50 30.50 -11.78
N CYS A 124 13.37 31.75 -11.32
CA CYS A 124 13.80 32.98 -11.98
C CYS A 124 15.20 32.90 -12.58
#